data_AF-F9UHT9-F1
#
_entry.id   AF-F9UHT9-F1
#
_cell.length_a   1.000
_cell.length_b   1.000
_cell.length_c   1.000
_cell.angle_alpha   90.00
_cell.angle_beta   90.00
_cell.angle_gamma   90.00
#
_symmetry.space_group_name_H-M   'P 1'
#
loop_
_entity.id
_entity.type
_entity.pdbx_description
1 polymer ?
#
loop_
_entity_poly.entity_id
_entity_poly.type
_entity_poly.pdbx_seq_one_letter_code
_entity_poly.pdbx_strand_id
1 'polypeptide(L)'
;MSPLYRLFRYEHGDGTAKEWAYADLGNGTAQIRWGPAGRLRQSQSKPLPIALERAREKTLKGYAAVGRADIDATGAVVLLSREPPDHRMPPAVTPAPKPARDIAALLGADDDGFYF
;
A
#
# COMPACT_ATOMS: atom_id res chain seq x y z
N MET A 1 -4.78 22.55 -10.35
CA MET A 1 -4.74 22.04 -8.97
C MET A 1 -4.27 20.59 -9.04
N SER A 2 -3.28 20.23 -8.24
CA SER A 2 -2.87 18.83 -8.10
C SER A 2 -4.02 18.03 -7.44
N PRO A 3 -4.24 16.78 -7.85
CA PRO A 3 -5.31 15.98 -7.29
C PRO A 3 -5.01 15.62 -5.82
N LEU A 4 -6.04 15.65 -4.97
CA LEU A 4 -5.89 15.38 -3.54
C LEU A 4 -5.97 13.89 -3.27
N TYR A 5 -4.87 13.31 -2.78
CA TYR A 5 -4.76 11.87 -2.57
C TYR A 5 -5.21 11.45 -1.19
N ARG A 6 -5.90 10.31 -1.10
CA ARG A 6 -5.99 9.52 0.14
C ARG A 6 -4.80 8.58 0.20
N LEU A 7 -3.98 8.72 1.22
CA LEU A 7 -2.74 8.00 1.43
C LEU A 7 -2.92 6.87 2.44
N PHE A 8 -2.41 5.70 2.09
CA PHE A 8 -2.39 4.50 2.90
C PHE A 8 -0.95 4.01 3.04
N ARG A 9 -0.58 3.53 4.22
CA ARG A 9 0.76 3.03 4.52
C ARG A 9 0.71 1.62 5.10
N TYR A 10 1.60 0.78 4.61
CA TYR A 10 1.90 -0.52 5.17
C TYR A 10 3.31 -0.49 5.74
N GLU A 11 3.43 -0.75 7.04
CA GLU A 11 4.71 -0.83 7.73
C GLU A 11 5.23 -2.27 7.70
N HIS A 12 6.46 -2.43 7.25
CA HIS A 12 7.17 -3.69 7.30
C HIS A 12 7.89 -3.84 8.65
N GLY A 13 8.08 -5.08 9.10
CA GLY A 13 8.76 -5.36 10.38
C GLY A 13 10.25 -4.97 10.39
N ASP A 14 10.84 -4.69 9.24
CA ASP A 14 12.22 -4.20 9.07
C ASP A 14 12.33 -2.66 9.18
N GLY A 15 11.23 -1.98 9.51
CA GLY A 15 11.15 -0.51 9.60
C GLY A 15 10.93 0.18 8.26
N THR A 16 10.80 -0.56 7.14
CA THR A 16 10.51 0.05 5.84
C THR A 16 9.03 0.31 5.61
N ALA A 17 8.78 1.42 4.93
CA ALA A 17 7.51 1.94 4.43
C ALA A 17 7.07 1.48 3.03
N LYS A 18 5.89 0.90 2.81
CA LYS A 18 5.20 0.98 1.51
C LYS A 18 3.97 1.85 1.57
N GLU A 19 3.79 2.70 0.57
CA GLU A 19 2.65 3.59 0.45
C GLU A 19 1.88 3.34 -0.84
N TRP A 20 0.57 3.51 -0.72
CA TRP A 20 -0.38 3.42 -1.80
C TRP A 20 -1.38 4.56 -1.63
N ALA A 21 -1.71 5.24 -2.72
CA ALA A 21 -2.61 6.37 -2.69
C ALA A 21 -3.51 6.37 -3.91
N TYR A 22 -4.69 6.97 -3.75
CA TYR A 22 -5.55 7.29 -4.88
C TYR A 22 -6.16 8.68 -4.74
N ALA A 23 -6.44 9.32 -5.86
CA ALA A 23 -7.17 10.58 -5.94
C ALA A 23 -8.28 10.47 -7.00
N ASP A 24 -9.46 11.00 -6.68
CA ASP A 24 -10.54 11.17 -7.65
C ASP A 24 -10.21 12.35 -8.58
N LEU A 25 -10.30 12.13 -9.89
CA LEU A 25 -10.04 13.15 -10.90
C LEU A 25 -11.31 13.92 -11.32
N GLY A 26 -12.46 13.59 -10.75
CA GLY A 26 -13.74 14.26 -11.00
C GLY A 26 -14.45 13.86 -12.30
N ASN A 27 -13.88 12.93 -13.07
CA ASN A 27 -14.40 12.45 -14.35
C ASN A 27 -14.79 10.96 -14.31
N GLY A 28 -15.03 10.41 -13.11
CA GLY A 28 -15.30 8.99 -12.90
C GLY A 28 -14.05 8.10 -12.96
N THR A 29 -12.86 8.68 -13.13
CA THR A 29 -11.58 7.99 -13.01
C THR A 29 -10.81 8.46 -11.78
N ALA A 30 -9.91 7.61 -11.30
CA ALA A 30 -9.00 7.90 -10.23
C ALA A 30 -7.56 7.68 -10.69
N GLN A 31 -6.67 8.54 -10.22
CA GLN A 31 -5.23 8.32 -10.32
C GLN A 31 -4.78 7.55 -9.09
N ILE A 32 -4.13 6.42 -9.30
CA ILE A 32 -3.54 5.57 -8.26
C ILE A 32 -2.02 5.76 -8.33
N ARG A 33 -1.36 5.89 -7.18
CA ARG A 33 0.10 5.95 -7.07
C ARG A 33 0.62 5.05 -5.96
N TRP A 34 1.82 4.51 -6.13
CA TRP A 34 2.43 3.64 -5.12
C TRP A 34 3.96 3.65 -5.18
N GLY A 35 4.58 3.25 -4.07
CA GLY A 35 6.03 3.24 -3.92
C GLY A 35 6.48 3.09 -2.48
N PRO A 36 7.79 3.26 -2.21
CA PRO A 36 8.28 3.40 -0.85
C PRO A 36 7.68 4.65 -0.19
N ALA A 37 7.61 4.65 1.14
CA ALA A 37 7.04 5.77 1.88
C ALA A 37 7.72 7.10 1.55
N GLY A 38 6.93 8.14 1.32
CA GLY A 38 7.37 9.47 0.91
C GLY A 38 7.70 9.62 -0.57
N ARG A 39 7.71 8.53 -1.37
CA ARG A 39 8.13 8.58 -2.78
C ARG A 39 7.33 7.66 -3.71
N LEU A 40 6.12 8.08 -4.06
CA LEU A 40 5.15 7.33 -4.87
C LEU A 40 5.34 7.58 -6.37
N ARG A 41 6.43 7.06 -6.94
CA ARG A 41 6.77 7.29 -8.36
C ARG A 41 5.91 6.50 -9.35
N GLN A 42 5.42 5.33 -8.94
CA GLN A 42 4.61 4.49 -9.83
C GLN A 42 3.17 5.01 -9.84
N SER A 43 2.54 5.03 -11.02
CA SER A 43 1.18 5.54 -11.17
C SER A 43 0.38 4.77 -12.22
N GLN A 44 -0.94 4.79 -12.07
CA GLN A 44 -1.89 4.20 -13.00
C GLN A 44 -3.26 4.88 -12.86
N SER A 45 -3.94 5.12 -13.96
CA SER A 45 -5.34 5.57 -13.95
C SER A 45 -6.30 4.38 -14.06
N LYS A 46 -7.37 4.40 -13.27
CA LYS A 46 -8.44 3.38 -13.27
C LYS A 46 -9.80 4.04 -13.07
N PRO A 47 -10.92 3.37 -13.39
CA PRO A 47 -12.24 3.82 -12.96
C PRO A 47 -12.28 4.00 -11.44
N LEU A 48 -12.93 5.06 -10.97
CA LEU A 48 -13.03 5.39 -9.54
C LEU A 48 -13.55 4.23 -8.69
N PRO A 49 -14.60 3.46 -9.10
CA PRO A 49 -15.08 2.31 -8.33
C PRO A 49 -13.99 1.26 -8.05
N ILE A 50 -13.10 1.02 -9.03
CA ILE A 50 -12.00 0.06 -8.89
C ILE A 50 -10.94 0.58 -7.91
N ALA A 51 -10.68 1.89 -7.88
CA ALA A 51 -9.77 2.47 -6.90
C ALA A 51 -10.33 2.36 -5.46
N LEU A 52 -11.64 2.57 -5.30
CA LEU A 52 -12.32 2.41 -4.01
C LEU A 52 -12.32 0.95 -3.52
N GLU A 53 -12.57 0.00 -4.41
CA GLU A 53 -12.47 -1.43 -4.10
C GLU A 53 -11.05 -1.81 -3.66
N ARG A 54 -10.02 -1.39 -4.41
CA ARG A 54 -8.62 -1.61 -4.05
C ARG A 54 -8.26 -0.98 -2.72
N ALA A 55 -8.78 0.19 -2.39
CA ALA A 55 -8.55 0.81 -1.08
C ALA A 55 -9.05 -0.10 0.04
N ARG A 56 -10.25 -0.70 -0.10
CA ARG A 56 -10.79 -1.67 0.86
C ARG A 56 -9.90 -2.92 0.97
N GLU A 57 -9.48 -3.48 -0.16
CA GLU A 57 -8.56 -4.63 -0.16
C GLU A 57 -7.22 -4.31 0.52
N LYS A 58 -6.71 -3.09 0.36
CA LYS A 58 -5.47 -2.64 1.00
C LYS A 58 -5.62 -2.55 2.50
N THR A 59 -6.74 -2.01 2.99
CA THR A 59 -7.06 -2.00 4.42
C THR A 59 -7.10 -3.43 4.97
N LEU A 60 -7.74 -4.37 4.28
CA LEU A 60 -7.78 -5.78 4.68
C LEU A 60 -6.38 -6.45 4.69
N LYS A 61 -5.45 -5.97 3.86
CA LYS A 61 -4.04 -6.41 3.83
C LYS A 61 -3.18 -5.76 4.91
N GLY A 62 -3.75 -4.91 5.76
CA GLY A 62 -3.06 -4.23 6.86
C GLY A 62 -2.48 -2.86 6.50
N TYR A 63 -2.88 -2.26 5.37
CA TYR A 63 -2.55 -0.85 5.12
C TYR A 63 -3.42 0.03 6.03
N ALA A 64 -2.79 0.92 6.80
CA ALA A 64 -3.47 1.93 7.59
C ALA A 64 -3.71 3.19 6.75
N ALA A 65 -4.86 3.84 6.94
CA ALA A 65 -5.10 5.16 6.38
C ALA A 65 -4.25 6.20 7.11
N VAL A 66 -3.46 6.98 6.37
CA VAL A 66 -2.57 8.01 6.91
C VAL A 66 -3.25 9.38 6.89
N GLY A 67 -3.98 9.66 5.82
CA GLY A 67 -4.67 10.93 5.61
C GLY A 67 -4.64 11.42 4.18
N ARG A 68 -4.77 12.74 4.03
CA ARG A 68 -4.81 13.41 2.73
C ARG A 68 -3.46 14.00 2.39
N ALA A 69 -2.99 13.78 1.17
CA ALA A 69 -1.69 14.23 0.72
C ALA A 69 -1.76 14.86 -0.68
N ASP A 70 -0.86 15.80 -0.92
CA ASP A 70 -0.45 16.17 -2.28
C ASP A 70 0.67 15.24 -2.73
N ILE A 71 0.68 14.88 -4.01
CA ILE A 71 1.79 14.11 -4.61
C ILE A 71 2.19 14.76 -5.92
N ASP A 72 3.40 15.32 -5.95
CA ASP A 72 3.93 16.03 -7.10
C ASP A 72 4.27 15.10 -8.28
N ALA A 73 4.64 15.66 -9.43
CA ALA A 73 5.00 14.88 -10.62
C ALA A 73 6.17 13.89 -10.38
N THR A 74 7.07 14.18 -9.43
CA THR A 74 8.21 13.31 -9.08
C THR A 74 7.83 12.17 -8.13
N GLY A 75 6.65 12.25 -7.52
CA GLY A 75 6.16 11.31 -6.52
C GLY A 75 6.49 11.70 -5.08
N ALA A 76 7.01 12.90 -4.83
CA ALA A 76 7.20 13.38 -3.48
C ALA A 76 5.83 13.60 -2.81
N VAL A 77 5.69 13.11 -1.59
CA VAL A 77 4.43 13.17 -0.84
C VAL A 77 4.49 14.30 0.18
N VAL A 78 3.50 15.18 0.15
CA VAL A 78 3.28 16.22 1.17
C VAL A 78 1.98 15.92 1.88
N LEU A 79 2.05 15.51 3.14
CA LEU A 79 0.87 15.23 3.95
C LEU A 79 0.19 16.54 4.35
N LEU A 80 -1.05 16.73 3.91
CA LEU A 80 -1.83 17.95 4.14
C LEU A 80 -2.71 17.85 5.38
N SER A 81 -3.24 16.66 5.65
CA SER A 81 -3.99 16.39 6.88
C SER A 81 -3.84 14.93 7.27
N ARG A 82 -3.61 14.66 8.56
CA ARG A 82 -3.64 13.29 9.08
C ARG A 82 -5.08 12.85 9.28
N GLU A 83 -5.36 11.61 8.91
CA GLU A 83 -6.56 10.95 9.41
C GLU A 83 -6.28 10.56 10.87
N PRO A 84 -7.17 10.89 11.82
CA PRO A 84 -7.02 10.40 13.17
C PRO A 84 -7.05 8.86 13.12
N PRO A 85 -6.23 8.16 13.91
CA PRO A 85 -6.33 6.72 14.02
C PRO A 85 -7.77 6.37 14.44
N ASP A 86 -8.45 5.55 13.64
CA ASP A 86 -9.81 5.15 13.94
C ASP A 86 -9.79 4.24 15.18
N HIS A 87 -10.02 4.83 16.35
CA HIS A 87 -10.03 4.13 17.64
C HIS A 87 -11.21 3.15 17.80
N ARG A 88 -12.13 3.06 16.83
CA ARG A 88 -13.22 2.08 16.83
C ARG A 88 -12.85 0.79 16.12
N MET A 89 -11.74 0.78 15.36
CA MET A 89 -11.11 -0.46 14.94
C MET A 89 -10.16 -0.92 16.05
N PRO A 90 -10.19 -2.20 16.47
CA PRO A 90 -9.10 -2.73 17.30
C PRO A 90 -7.78 -2.42 16.57
N PRO A 91 -6.68 -2.14 17.30
CA PRO A 91 -5.39 -1.83 16.67
C PRO A 91 -5.17 -2.85 15.56
N ALA A 92 -5.00 -2.38 14.33
CA ALA A 92 -4.67 -3.23 13.21
C ALA A 92 -3.56 -4.13 13.71
N VAL A 93 -3.86 -5.43 13.82
CA VAL A 93 -2.90 -6.43 14.26
C VAL A 93 -1.65 -6.14 13.47
N THR A 94 -0.62 -5.60 14.15
CA THR A 94 0.72 -5.57 13.60
C THR A 94 0.91 -6.98 13.07
N PRO A 95 1.09 -7.19 11.76
CA PRO A 95 1.38 -8.53 11.31
C PRO A 95 2.64 -8.89 12.08
N ALA A 96 2.53 -9.85 13.00
CA ALA A 96 3.69 -10.45 13.63
C ALA A 96 4.67 -10.71 12.49
N PRO A 97 5.97 -10.36 12.63
CA PRO A 97 6.93 -10.61 11.58
C PRO A 97 6.74 -12.06 11.18
N LYS A 98 6.24 -12.31 9.96
CA LYS A 98 6.13 -13.67 9.46
C LYS A 98 7.54 -14.21 9.61
N PRO A 99 7.75 -15.34 10.31
CA PRO A 99 9.07 -15.93 10.34
C PRO A 99 9.48 -16.04 8.87
N ALA A 100 10.63 -15.45 8.54
CA ALA A 100 11.24 -15.64 7.24
C ALA A 100 11.21 -17.15 7.04
N ARG A 101 10.52 -17.61 5.99
CA ARG A 101 10.60 -19.03 5.63
C ARG A 101 12.07 -19.26 5.34
N ASP A 102 12.76 -19.92 6.26
CA ASP A 102 14.10 -20.46 6.04
C ASP A 102 13.98 -21.43 4.88
N ILE A 103 14.27 -20.94 3.67
CA ILE A 103 14.29 -21.74 2.44
C ILE A 103 15.35 -22.85 2.58
N ALA A 104 16.35 -22.65 3.46
CA ALA A 104 17.36 -23.63 3.83
C ALA A 104 16.81 -24.88 4.53
N ALA A 105 15.61 -24.82 5.14
CA ALA A 105 14.95 -25.99 5.73
C ALA A 105 14.03 -26.74 4.76
N LEU A 106 13.77 -26.18 3.58
CA LEU A 106 12.94 -26.78 2.52
C LEU A 106 13.76 -27.45 1.41
N LEU A 107 15.08 -27.25 1.41
CA LEU A 107 16.04 -28.01 0.62
C LEU A 107 16.47 -29.24 1.43
N GLY A 108 15.49 -30.09 1.74
CA GLY A 108 15.78 -31.50 1.99
C GLY A 108 16.49 -32.04 0.75
N ALA A 109 17.53 -32.81 1.00
CA ALA A 109 18.29 -33.52 -0.01
C ALA A 109 17.40 -34.39 -0.90
N ASP A 110 17.96 -34.74 -2.06
CA ASP A 110 17.48 -35.67 -3.10
C ASP A 110 16.51 -35.02 -4.09
N ASP A 111 16.99 -34.63 -5.28
CA ASP A 111 17.21 -35.54 -6.42
C ASP A 111 15.92 -36.30 -6.75
N ASP A 112 15.12 -35.74 -7.67
CA ASP A 112 14.39 -36.50 -8.69
C ASP A 112 13.41 -35.60 -9.47
N GLY A 113 13.68 -35.46 -10.77
CA GLY A 113 12.66 -35.77 -11.77
C GLY A 113 11.60 -34.72 -12.19
N PHE A 114 11.82 -34.26 -13.42
CA PHE A 114 10.86 -34.18 -14.54
C PHE A 114 9.77 -33.09 -14.65
N TYR A 115 9.75 -32.51 -15.87
CA TYR A 115 8.65 -32.16 -16.81
C TYR A 115 7.21 -32.20 -16.25
N PHE A 116 6.30 -31.29 -16.64
CA PHE A 116 5.90 -30.92 -18.00
C PHE A 116 5.51 -29.44 -18.14
#